data_AF-A0A2T4SU36-F1
#
_entry.id   AF-A0A2T4SU36-F1
#
_cell.length_a   1.000
_cell.length_b   1.000
_cell.length_c   1.000
_cell.angle_alpha   90.00
_cell.angle_beta   90.00
_cell.angle_gamma   90.00
#
_symmetry.space_group_name_H-M   'P 1'
#
loop_
_entity.id
_entity.type
_entity.pdbx_description
1 polymer ?
#
loop_
_entity_poly.entity_id
_entity_poly.type
_entity_poly.pdbx_seq_one_letter_code
_entity_poly.pdbx_strand_id
1 'polypeptide(L)'
;MFVQPKVRLGNKSYTQTELQDYRKANTKRYNQSVRHNKYNKDYTEFYNSTQWRKLRLQVLIRDNYLCQHCLTQGIVNDKDLIVHHKVELKRDWSKRLDMDNLEAVCTSCHNKIHEK
;
A
#
# COMPACT_ATOMS: atom_id res chain seq x y z
N MET A 1 -13.81 38.95 -15.29
CA MET A 1 -14.59 38.03 -14.43
C MET A 1 -13.77 36.76 -14.27
N PHE A 2 -13.25 36.45 -13.08
CA PHE A 2 -12.40 35.28 -12.87
C PHE A 2 -13.27 34.02 -12.78
N VAL A 3 -13.16 33.13 -13.77
CA VAL A 3 -13.82 31.82 -13.75
C VAL A 3 -12.93 30.85 -12.99
N GLN A 4 -13.43 30.27 -11.89
CA GLN A 4 -12.65 29.27 -11.16
C GLN A 4 -12.54 27.97 -11.96
N PRO A 5 -11.33 27.41 -12.12
CA PRO A 5 -11.14 26.15 -12.83
C PRO A 5 -11.84 25.01 -12.09
N LYS A 6 -12.52 24.14 -12.84
CA LYS A 6 -13.18 22.94 -12.31
C LYS A 6 -12.44 21.68 -12.76
N VAL A 7 -12.32 20.72 -11.85
CA VAL A 7 -11.75 19.40 -12.09
C VAL A 7 -12.87 18.38 -12.22
N ARG A 8 -12.84 17.58 -13.28
CA ARG A 8 -13.81 16.50 -13.51
C ARG A 8 -13.37 15.23 -12.79
N LEU A 9 -14.25 14.64 -11.99
CA LEU A 9 -14.07 13.33 -11.36
C LEU A 9 -15.31 12.48 -11.65
N GLY A 10 -15.17 11.51 -12.55
CA GLY A 10 -16.28 10.73 -13.09
C GLY A 10 -17.28 11.63 -13.85
N ASN A 11 -18.53 11.61 -13.40
CA ASN A 11 -19.63 12.37 -14.00
C ASN A 11 -19.90 13.73 -13.32
N LYS A 12 -19.02 14.17 -12.40
CA LYS A 12 -19.17 15.43 -11.66
C LYS A 12 -17.95 16.33 -11.84
N SER A 13 -18.15 17.64 -11.78
CA SER A 13 -17.11 18.65 -11.84
C SER A 13 -17.07 19.44 -10.53
N TYR A 14 -15.87 19.62 -9.98
CA TYR A 14 -15.64 20.24 -8.68
C TYR A 14 -14.71 21.44 -8.82
N THR A 15 -15.00 22.53 -8.14
CA THR A 15 -13.99 23.55 -7.84
C THR A 15 -12.87 22.97 -6.95
N GLN A 16 -11.76 23.70 -6.80
CA GLN A 16 -10.64 23.23 -5.99
C GLN A 16 -11.03 22.98 -4.52
N THR A 17 -11.86 23.85 -3.94
CA THR A 17 -12.35 23.73 -2.56
C THR A 17 -13.31 22.55 -2.42
N GLU A 18 -14.28 22.42 -3.31
CA GLU A 18 -15.22 21.29 -3.31
C GLU A 18 -14.49 19.94 -3.47
N LEU A 19 -13.44 19.89 -4.30
CA LEU A 19 -12.62 18.69 -4.46
C LEU A 19 -11.85 18.34 -3.18
N GLN A 20 -11.33 19.34 -2.48
CA GLN A 20 -10.65 19.13 -1.20
C GLN A 20 -11.62 18.59 -0.14
N ASP A 21 -12.80 19.17 -0.03
CA ASP A 21 -13.80 18.73 0.94
C ASP A 21 -14.37 17.35 0.61
N TYR A 22 -14.60 17.07 -0.68
CA TYR A 22 -14.93 15.73 -1.17
C TYR A 22 -13.86 14.71 -0.75
N ARG A 23 -12.59 15.01 -0.98
CA ARG A 23 -11.47 14.12 -0.58
C ARG A 23 -11.42 13.92 0.93
N LYS A 24 -11.57 14.99 1.73
CA LYS A 24 -11.61 14.89 3.21
C LYS A 24 -12.76 14.01 3.68
N ALA A 25 -13.97 14.23 3.17
CA ALA A 25 -15.15 13.44 3.51
C ALA A 25 -14.98 11.97 3.11
N ASN A 26 -14.44 11.70 1.91
CA ASN A 26 -14.19 10.36 1.44
C ASN A 26 -13.13 9.64 2.28
N THR A 27 -12.03 10.31 2.63
CA THR A 27 -10.99 9.78 3.53
C THR A 27 -11.56 9.44 4.90
N LYS A 28 -12.40 10.32 5.48
CA LYS A 28 -13.08 10.05 6.75
C LYS A 28 -13.95 8.80 6.66
N ARG A 29 -14.77 8.69 5.61
CA ARG A 29 -15.64 7.53 5.38
C ARG A 29 -14.83 6.24 5.24
N TYR A 30 -13.79 6.25 4.40
CA TYR A 30 -12.91 5.10 4.18
C TYR A 30 -12.22 4.64 5.47
N ASN A 31 -11.67 5.58 6.25
CA ASN A 31 -11.03 5.25 7.52
C ASN A 31 -12.02 4.59 8.49
N GLN A 32 -13.27 5.07 8.54
CA GLN A 32 -14.29 4.52 9.42
C GLN A 32 -14.80 3.14 8.96
N SER A 33 -15.12 2.97 7.67
CA SER A 33 -15.77 1.75 7.16
C SER A 33 -14.80 0.63 6.79
N VAL A 34 -13.57 0.97 6.40
CA VAL A 34 -12.57 0.01 5.95
C VAL A 34 -11.45 -0.12 6.96
N ARG A 35 -10.77 0.96 7.33
CA ARG A 35 -9.53 0.87 8.13
C ARG A 35 -9.77 0.49 9.59
N HIS A 36 -10.74 1.12 10.25
CA HIS A 36 -11.03 0.93 11.68
C HIS A 36 -12.23 0.02 11.94
N ASN A 37 -12.67 -0.76 10.95
CA ASN A 37 -13.71 -1.74 11.19
C ASN A 37 -13.17 -2.91 12.03
N LYS A 38 -14.08 -3.71 12.60
CA LYS A 38 -13.76 -4.84 13.49
C LYS A 38 -12.79 -5.85 12.88
N TYR A 39 -12.80 -6.01 11.56
CA TYR A 39 -12.00 -7.01 10.84
C TYR A 39 -10.61 -6.50 10.44
N ASN A 40 -10.47 -5.19 10.23
CA ASN A 40 -9.24 -4.59 9.71
C ASN A 40 -8.42 -3.80 10.75
N LYS A 41 -8.96 -3.66 11.95
CA LYS A 41 -8.27 -2.99 13.05
C LYS A 41 -6.90 -3.63 13.32
N ASP A 42 -6.85 -4.96 13.42
CA ASP A 42 -5.61 -5.69 13.71
C ASP A 42 -4.57 -5.52 12.59
N TYR A 43 -4.98 -5.59 11.32
CA TYR A 43 -4.08 -5.32 10.18
C TYR A 43 -3.55 -3.88 10.24
N THR A 44 -4.41 -2.90 10.55
CA THR A 44 -4.03 -1.50 10.65
C THR A 44 -3.01 -1.27 11.77
N GLU A 45 -3.26 -1.83 12.95
CA GLU A 45 -2.36 -1.73 14.09
C GLU A 45 -1.02 -2.40 13.79
N PHE A 46 -1.04 -3.56 13.12
CA PHE A 46 0.17 -4.24 12.68
C PHE A 46 0.99 -3.39 11.72
N TYR A 47 0.40 -2.83 10.66
CA TYR A 47 1.12 -1.97 9.71
C TYR A 47 1.63 -0.67 10.35
N ASN A 48 1.00 -0.20 11.43
CA ASN A 48 1.46 0.95 12.21
C ASN A 48 2.50 0.58 13.28
N SER A 49 2.70 -0.71 13.57
CA SER A 49 3.55 -1.18 14.66
C SER A 49 5.04 -0.89 14.42
N THR A 50 5.79 -0.72 15.51
CA THR A 50 7.24 -0.57 15.46
C THR A 50 7.93 -1.85 14.99
N GLN A 51 7.37 -3.02 15.31
CA GLN A 51 7.87 -4.32 14.87
C GLN A 51 7.85 -4.43 13.35
N TRP A 52 6.71 -4.12 12.72
CA TRP A 52 6.59 -4.12 11.26
C TRP A 52 7.55 -3.12 10.61
N ARG A 53 7.64 -1.89 11.12
CA ARG A 53 8.54 -0.86 10.57
C ARG A 53 10.00 -1.31 10.56
N LYS A 54 10.46 -1.95 11.65
CA LYS A 54 11.81 -2.49 11.76
C LYS A 54 12.02 -3.68 10.82
N LEU A 55 11.11 -4.64 10.82
CA LEU A 55 11.21 -5.83 9.96
C LEU A 55 11.19 -5.44 8.48
N ARG A 56 10.31 -4.52 8.07
CA ARG A 56 10.25 -3.98 6.71
C ARG A 56 11.61 -3.42 6.27
N LEU A 57 12.28 -2.67 7.15
CA LEU A 57 13.62 -2.14 6.86
C LEU A 57 14.65 -3.27 6.70
N GLN A 58 14.61 -4.28 7.57
CA GLN A 58 15.50 -5.45 7.49
C GLN A 58 15.31 -6.23 6.18
N VAL A 59 14.06 -6.42 5.74
CA VAL A 59 13.75 -7.07 4.46
C VAL A 59 14.34 -6.27 3.29
N LEU A 60 14.13 -4.94 3.27
CA LEU A 60 14.70 -4.09 2.23
C LEU A 60 16.23 -4.13 2.20
N ILE A 61 16.88 -4.14 3.36
CA ILE A 61 18.34 -4.26 3.47
C ILE A 61 18.81 -5.63 2.96
N ARG A 62 18.19 -6.73 3.41
CA ARG A 62 18.49 -8.10 2.97
C ARG A 62 18.39 -8.21 1.44
N ASP A 63 17.36 -7.61 0.88
CA ASP A 63 17.05 -7.64 -0.55
C ASP A 63 17.83 -6.58 -1.34
N ASN A 64 18.82 -5.92 -0.72
CA ASN A 64 19.68 -4.88 -1.30
C ASN A 64 18.91 -3.70 -1.91
N TYR A 65 17.71 -3.41 -1.41
CA TYR A 65 16.78 -2.46 -2.02
C TYR A 65 16.56 -2.74 -3.50
N LEU A 66 16.36 -4.02 -3.86
CA LEU A 66 16.03 -4.45 -5.21
C LEU A 66 14.74 -5.27 -5.23
N CYS A 67 13.96 -5.11 -6.29
CA CYS A 67 12.80 -5.96 -6.55
C CYS A 67 13.28 -7.39 -6.84
N GLN A 68 12.91 -8.32 -5.97
CA GLN A 68 13.34 -9.72 -6.08
C GLN A 68 12.79 -10.40 -7.33
N HIS A 69 11.57 -10.07 -7.75
CA HIS A 69 10.97 -10.63 -8.97
C HIS A 69 11.66 -10.09 -10.24
N CYS A 70 11.97 -8.80 -10.30
CA CYS A 70 12.74 -8.24 -11.42
C CYS A 70 14.14 -8.87 -11.49
N LEU A 71 14.78 -9.08 -10.33
CA LEU A 71 16.12 -9.64 -10.26
C LEU A 71 16.18 -11.07 -10.82
N THR A 72 15.15 -11.90 -10.60
CA THR A 72 15.07 -13.24 -11.23
C THR A 72 15.04 -13.21 -12.75
N GLN A 73 14.68 -12.08 -13.34
CA GLN A 73 14.66 -11.85 -14.79
C GLN A 73 15.92 -11.13 -15.29
N GLY A 74 16.92 -10.94 -14.42
CA GLY A 74 18.14 -10.19 -14.74
C GLY A 74 17.96 -8.67 -14.77
N ILE A 75 16.84 -8.15 -14.25
CA ILE A 75 16.52 -6.72 -14.24
C ILE A 75 16.84 -6.14 -12.86
N VAL A 76 17.74 -5.16 -12.80
CA VAL A 76 18.02 -4.38 -11.60
C VAL A 76 16.97 -3.27 -11.48
N ASN A 77 16.12 -3.34 -10.46
CA ASN A 77 15.09 -2.34 -10.21
C ASN A 77 15.01 -2.00 -8.71
N ASP A 78 15.36 -0.76 -8.38
CA ASP A 78 15.38 -0.16 -7.06
C ASP A 78 14.22 0.83 -6.83
N LYS A 79 13.30 0.96 -7.79
CA LYS A 79 12.21 1.96 -7.78
C LYS A 79 10.88 1.36 -7.31
N ASP A 80 10.08 2.22 -6.67
CA ASP A 80 8.70 1.93 -6.24
C ASP A 80 8.56 0.65 -5.42
N LEU A 81 9.55 0.40 -4.55
CA LEU A 81 9.64 -0.81 -3.74
C LEU A 81 8.67 -0.83 -2.58
N ILE A 82 8.05 -1.99 -2.38
CA ILE A 82 7.26 -2.34 -1.22
C ILE A 82 7.67 -3.71 -0.72
N VAL A 83 7.34 -4.01 0.54
CA VAL A 83 7.54 -5.34 1.11
C VAL A 83 6.22 -6.09 1.03
N HIS A 84 6.23 -7.21 0.33
CA HIS A 84 5.09 -8.07 0.07
C HIS A 84 5.12 -9.30 1.00
N HIS A 85 3.93 -9.72 1.46
CA HIS A 85 3.72 -10.97 2.20
C HIS A 85 3.37 -12.08 1.20
N LYS A 86 4.28 -13.06 1.00
CA LYS A 86 4.07 -14.19 0.07
C LYS A 86 2.82 -15.01 0.44
N VAL A 87 2.64 -15.27 1.74
CA VAL A 87 1.37 -15.71 2.32
C VAL A 87 0.70 -14.50 2.94
N GLU A 88 -0.41 -14.08 2.36
CA GLU A 88 -1.16 -12.90 2.80
C GLU A 88 -1.55 -12.95 4.28
N LEU A 89 -1.52 -11.79 4.95
CA LEU A 89 -1.89 -11.65 6.36
C LEU A 89 -3.29 -12.19 6.69
N LYS A 90 -4.23 -12.10 5.75
CA LYS A 90 -5.60 -12.61 5.90
C LYS A 90 -5.67 -14.14 5.89
N ARG A 91 -4.70 -14.78 5.24
CA ARG A 91 -4.64 -16.24 5.12
C ARG A 91 -3.92 -16.86 6.30
N ASP A 92 -2.82 -16.26 6.75
CA ASP A 92 -2.06 -16.76 7.89
C ASP A 92 -1.39 -15.62 8.68
N TRP A 93 -2.04 -15.24 9.78
CA TRP A 93 -1.56 -14.19 10.68
C TRP A 93 -0.28 -14.57 11.44
N SER A 94 -0.01 -15.87 11.61
CA SER A 94 1.17 -16.33 12.34
C SER A 94 2.47 -15.96 11.60
N LYS A 95 2.41 -15.86 10.27
CA LYS A 95 3.54 -15.52 9.38
C LYS A 95 3.76 -14.03 9.15
N ARG A 96 3.02 -13.15 9.84
CA ARG A 96 3.08 -11.69 9.60
C ARG A 96 4.47 -11.06 9.85
N LEU A 97 5.26 -11.66 10.74
CA LEU A 97 6.62 -11.24 11.09
C LEU A 97 7.69 -12.27 10.66
N ASP A 98 7.31 -13.26 9.84
CA ASP A 98 8.24 -14.25 9.32
C ASP A 98 9.07 -13.63 8.18
N MET A 99 10.39 -13.57 8.35
CA MET A 99 11.32 -12.98 7.38
C MET A 99 11.26 -13.69 6.02
N ASP A 100 11.06 -15.01 6.01
CA ASP A 100 11.05 -15.82 4.78
C ASP A 100 9.73 -15.67 4.01
N ASN A 101 8.68 -15.27 4.72
CA ASN A 101 7.37 -14.91 4.15
C ASN A 101 7.36 -13.51 3.53
N LEU A 102 8.47 -12.76 3.58
CA LEU A 102 8.55 -11.38 3.10
C LEU A 102 9.55 -11.24 1.95
N GLU A 103 9.22 -10.36 1.00
CA GLU A 103 10.12 -10.00 -0.10
C GLU A 103 9.92 -8.54 -0.55
N ALA A 104 11.00 -7.90 -0.94
CA ALA A 104 10.96 -6.60 -1.59
C ALA A 104 10.56 -6.77 -3.08
N VAL A 105 9.50 -6.10 -3.49
CA VAL A 105 9.02 -6.10 -4.88
C VAL A 105 8.65 -4.68 -5.30
N CYS A 106 8.78 -4.36 -6.59
CA CYS A 106 8.27 -3.11 -7.12
C CYS A 106 6.74 -3.17 -7.23
N THR A 107 6.09 -2.01 -7.28
CA THR A 107 4.63 -1.89 -7.39
C THR A 107 4.06 -2.66 -8.59
N SER A 108 4.77 -2.68 -9.73
CA SER A 108 4.36 -3.45 -10.91
C SER A 108 4.35 -4.96 -10.65
N CYS A 109 5.40 -5.50 -10.04
CA CYS A 109 5.45 -6.92 -9.67
C CYS A 109 4.41 -7.26 -8.61
N HIS A 110 4.23 -6.41 -7.60
CA HIS A 110 3.20 -6.61 -6.59
C HIS A 110 1.79 -6.70 -7.18
N ASN A 111 1.46 -5.81 -8.12
CA ASN A 111 0.15 -5.85 -8.79
C ASN A 111 -0.04 -7.16 -9.53
N LYS A 112 0.97 -7.67 -10.24
CA LYS A 112 0.91 -8.98 -10.92
C LYS A 112 0.70 -10.15 -9.97
N ILE A 113 1.18 -10.06 -8.73
CA ILE A 113 0.96 -11.10 -7.71
C ILE A 113 -0.53 -11.15 -7.30
N HIS A 114 -1.18 -9.99 -7.17
CA HIS A 114 -2.57 -9.86 -6.73
C HIS A 114 -3.59 -9.76 -7.88
N GLU A 115 -3.15 -9.59 -9.13
CA GLU A 115 -3.97 -9.75 -10.34
C GLU A 115 -4.30 -11.23 -10.54
N LYS A 116 -5.30 -11.72 -9.81
CA LYS A 116 -6.01 -12.98 -10.06
C LYS A 116 -7.51 -12.78 -9.95
#